data_AF-A0A7V6YE20-F1
#
_entry.id   AF-A0A7V6YE20-F1
#
_cell.length_a   1.000
_cell.length_b   1.000
_cell.length_c   1.000
_cell.angle_alpha   90.00
_cell.angle_beta   90.00
_cell.angle_gamma   90.00
#
_symmetry.space_group_name_H-M   'P 1'
#
loop_
_entity.id
_entity.type
_entity.pdbx_description
1 polymer ?
#
loop_
_entity_poly.entity_id
_entity_poly.type
_entity_poly.pdbx_seq_one_letter_code
_entity_poly.pdbx_strand_id
1 'polypeptide(L)'
;MAASAIEQLVEAASLTTAEILARYPDKKFFGFTCSYWPEELVPPVMLSASGAREYYLEELKITWQRLVDLAGEIPRPERVSAALELCERLRRLALKLDELRPWLPSHLVAALLRAGQLLPREEYVTRLEEALTSLTARKEEDAGRIGVLLSGPVLEKDGLYLMIEELGGRVLADDTCTGTRHYAQGTVPEEVRGATAVERMLSRVVHRHLTMPICPCRHRRLQERVDYLQKLAAKAGASGAILVVRKFCEPHAFDAVPLAKGLNEQGVKTLVLELEGPEVGGQERTRLQAFLESLAERRDQHGGGQKLPAAQ
;
A
#
# COMPACT_ATOMS: atom_id res chain seq x y z
N MET A 1 11.94 6.42 -30.06
CA MET A 1 11.03 7.34 -29.35
C MET A 1 11.26 7.13 -27.86
N ALA A 2 11.29 8.19 -27.04
CA ALA A 2 11.41 8.02 -25.60
C ALA A 2 10.17 7.28 -25.07
N ALA A 3 10.36 6.30 -24.18
CA ALA A 3 9.25 5.64 -23.51
C ALA A 3 8.41 6.67 -22.74
N SER A 4 7.09 6.49 -22.73
CA SER A 4 6.17 7.33 -21.96
C SER A 4 6.41 7.20 -20.44
N ALA A 5 5.95 8.19 -19.66
CA ALA A 5 6.07 8.16 -18.20
C ALA A 5 5.42 6.92 -17.57
N ILE A 6 4.30 6.44 -18.14
CA ILE A 6 3.63 5.22 -17.70
C ILE A 6 4.53 3.99 -17.95
N GLU A 7 5.09 3.84 -19.15
CA GLU A 7 5.97 2.71 -19.49
C GLU A 7 7.22 2.69 -18.60
N GLN A 8 7.79 3.85 -18.31
CA GLN A 8 8.95 3.96 -17.43
C GLN A 8 8.62 3.55 -15.98
N LEU A 9 7.44 3.90 -15.47
CA LEU A 9 7.00 3.48 -14.14
C LEU A 9 6.73 1.97 -14.08
N VAL A 10 6.07 1.41 -15.11
CA VAL A 10 5.82 -0.04 -15.20
C VAL A 10 7.13 -0.83 -15.28
N GLU A 11 8.08 -0.33 -16.06
CA GLU A 11 9.42 -0.91 -16.17
C GLU A 11 10.17 -0.85 -14.85
N ALA A 12 10.15 0.31 -14.18
CA ALA A 12 10.74 0.49 -12.85
C ALA A 12 10.15 -0.46 -11.80
N ALA A 13 8.84 -0.73 -11.86
CA ALA A 13 8.15 -1.65 -10.97
C ALA A 13 8.59 -3.10 -11.13
N SER A 14 9.28 -3.44 -12.22
CA SER A 14 9.70 -4.81 -12.56
C SER A 14 11.20 -5.04 -12.36
N LEU A 15 11.96 -4.00 -12.03
CA LEU A 15 13.40 -4.09 -11.86
C LEU A 15 13.77 -5.02 -10.71
N THR A 16 14.76 -5.86 -10.97
CA THR A 16 15.52 -6.57 -9.95
C THR A 16 16.45 -5.60 -9.25
N THR A 17 16.91 -5.97 -8.05
CA THR A 17 17.85 -5.12 -7.32
C THR A 17 19.16 -4.90 -8.07
N ALA A 18 19.65 -5.90 -8.82
CA ALA A 18 20.86 -5.76 -9.63
C ALA A 18 20.69 -4.67 -10.68
N GLU A 19 19.53 -4.61 -11.34
CA GLU A 19 19.22 -3.59 -12.34
C GLU A 19 19.06 -2.20 -11.70
N ILE A 20 18.47 -2.12 -10.52
CA ILE A 20 18.37 -0.86 -9.77
C ILE A 20 19.76 -0.33 -9.40
N LEU A 21 20.66 -1.19 -8.92
CA LEU A 21 22.04 -0.81 -8.59
C LEU A 21 22.83 -0.38 -9.83
N ALA A 22 22.62 -1.05 -10.96
CA ALA A 22 23.21 -0.65 -12.24
C ALA A 22 22.67 0.69 -12.74
N ARG A 23 21.38 0.97 -12.51
CA ARG A 23 20.72 2.22 -12.91
C ARG A 23 21.16 3.40 -12.06
N TYR A 24 21.42 3.18 -10.77
CA TYR A 24 21.80 4.23 -9.83
C TYR A 24 23.14 3.89 -9.15
N PRO A 25 24.27 3.88 -9.91
CA PRO A 25 25.56 3.45 -9.39
C PRO A 25 26.06 4.35 -8.24
N ASP A 26 25.65 5.62 -8.23
CA ASP A 26 25.99 6.59 -7.20
C ASP A 26 25.04 6.56 -5.98
N LYS A 27 24.02 5.69 -6.00
CA LYS A 27 23.06 5.53 -4.90
C LYS A 27 23.31 4.19 -4.22
N LYS A 28 23.52 4.23 -2.90
CA LYS A 28 23.61 3.03 -2.08
C LYS A 28 22.21 2.65 -1.60
N PHE A 29 21.78 1.44 -1.94
CA PHE A 29 20.59 0.87 -1.32
C PHE A 29 20.88 0.54 0.13
N PHE A 30 20.10 1.14 1.01
CA PHE A 30 20.19 0.87 2.43
C PHE A 30 19.42 -0.42 2.71
N GLY A 31 20.14 -1.51 3.04
CA GLY A 31 19.55 -2.79 3.48
C GLY A 31 19.64 -4.00 2.52
N PHE A 32 20.45 -3.99 1.45
CA PHE A 32 20.46 -5.12 0.50
C PHE A 32 21.37 -6.31 0.85
N THR A 33 22.35 -6.16 1.75
CA THR A 33 23.18 -7.27 2.22
C THR A 33 22.92 -7.51 3.70
N CYS A 34 22.10 -8.53 3.98
CA CYS A 34 21.99 -9.31 5.21
C CYS A 34 22.54 -8.70 6.53
N SER A 35 21.59 -8.44 7.44
CA SER A 35 21.67 -8.29 8.91
C SER A 35 22.51 -7.13 9.48
N TYR A 36 21.88 -6.32 10.35
CA TYR A 36 22.51 -5.41 11.32
C TYR A 36 22.80 -3.94 11.00
N TRP A 37 22.27 -3.29 9.96
CA TRP A 37 22.25 -1.80 9.99
C TRP A 37 21.18 -1.13 9.12
N PRO A 38 20.34 -0.25 9.71
CA PRO A 38 20.11 0.00 11.12
C PRO A 38 18.94 -0.88 11.58
N GLU A 39 19.24 -1.90 12.37
CA GLU A 39 18.21 -2.59 13.17
C GLU A 39 17.73 -1.75 14.37
N GLU A 40 18.01 -0.45 14.45
CA GLU A 40 17.67 0.39 15.62
C GLU A 40 16.72 1.53 15.28
N LEU A 41 15.84 1.30 14.29
CA LEU A 41 14.53 1.94 14.32
C LEU A 41 13.52 0.86 14.67
N VAL A 42 13.25 0.68 15.96
CA VAL A 42 12.23 -0.25 16.43
C VAL A 42 10.95 0.55 16.65
N PRO A 43 10.00 0.58 15.69
CA PRO A 43 8.73 1.24 15.94
C PRO A 43 7.92 0.49 17.01
N PRO A 44 7.06 1.20 17.76
CA PRO A 44 6.22 0.58 18.78
C PRO A 44 5.29 -0.46 18.15
N VAL A 45 5.16 -1.63 18.79
CA VAL A 45 4.18 -2.64 18.38
C VAL A 45 2.77 -2.25 18.83
N MET A 46 2.65 -1.74 20.07
CA MET A 46 1.40 -1.27 20.66
C MET A 46 1.25 0.24 20.43
N LEU A 47 0.61 0.63 19.32
CA LEU A 47 0.50 2.02 18.88
C LEU A 47 -0.38 2.89 19.79
N SER A 48 -1.25 2.27 20.58
CA SER A 48 -2.17 2.92 21.52
C SER A 48 -1.63 3.02 22.94
N ALA A 49 -0.44 2.46 23.22
CA ALA A 49 0.17 2.58 24.55
C ALA A 49 0.50 4.05 24.86
N SER A 50 0.32 4.46 26.12
CA SER A 50 0.47 5.85 26.55
C SER A 50 1.83 6.46 26.25
N GLY A 51 2.90 5.64 26.25
CA GLY A 51 4.27 6.07 25.91
C GLY A 51 4.73 5.71 24.50
N ALA A 52 3.86 5.19 23.61
CA ALA A 52 4.26 4.74 22.28
C ALA A 52 4.83 5.87 21.42
N ARG A 53 4.27 7.07 21.56
CA ARG A 53 4.72 8.27 20.83
C ARG A 53 6.09 8.72 21.29
N GLU A 54 6.28 8.86 22.60
CA GLU A 54 7.52 9.28 23.21
C GLU A 54 8.63 8.27 22.91
N TYR A 55 8.35 6.98 23.08
CA TYR A 55 9.26 5.89 22.69
C TYR A 55 9.71 6.03 21.23
N TYR A 56 8.77 6.15 20.30
CA TYR A 56 9.13 6.20 18.88
C TYR A 56 9.88 7.48 18.50
N LEU A 57 9.60 8.60 19.17
CA LEU A 57 10.36 9.83 18.98
C LEU A 57 11.82 9.66 19.41
N GLU A 58 12.08 9.03 20.56
CA GLU A 58 13.44 8.76 21.03
C GLU A 58 14.19 7.79 20.11
N GLU A 59 13.54 6.71 19.63
CA GLU A 59 14.11 5.81 18.62
C GLU A 59 14.49 6.55 17.33
N LEU A 60 13.65 7.48 16.88
CA LEU A 60 13.94 8.31 15.71
C LEU A 60 15.09 9.30 15.96
N LYS A 61 15.27 9.82 17.17
CA LYS A 61 16.44 10.66 17.51
C LYS A 61 17.74 9.85 17.44
N ILE A 62 17.72 8.63 17.97
CA ILE A 62 18.86 7.70 17.90
C ILE A 62 19.17 7.39 16.43
N THR A 63 18.16 7.05 15.63
CA THR A 63 18.29 6.82 14.20
C THR A 63 18.81 8.04 13.46
N TRP A 64 18.31 9.24 13.78
CA TRP A 64 18.77 10.49 13.20
C TRP A 64 20.26 10.71 13.43
N GLN A 65 20.74 10.53 14.67
CA GLN A 65 22.16 10.71 14.98
C GLN A 65 23.04 9.75 14.16
N ARG A 66 22.61 8.51 13.99
CA ARG A 66 23.34 7.52 13.17
C ARG A 66 23.37 7.86 11.69
N LEU A 67 22.29 8.41 11.17
CA LEU A 67 22.24 8.89 9.79
C LEU A 67 23.17 10.08 9.60
N VAL A 68 23.25 10.99 10.57
CA VAL A 68 24.24 12.09 10.59
C VAL A 68 25.67 11.54 10.59
N ASP A 69 25.97 10.60 11.47
CA ASP A 69 27.31 10.01 11.59
C ASP A 69 27.72 9.29 10.29
N LEU A 70 26.77 8.56 9.67
CA LEU A 70 26.98 7.88 8.39
C LEU A 70 27.18 8.86 7.23
N ALA A 71 26.41 9.96 7.22
CA ALA A 71 26.51 10.98 6.18
C ALA A 71 27.75 11.87 6.33
N GLY A 72 28.32 11.96 7.54
CA GLY A 72 29.42 12.86 7.88
C GLY A 72 29.01 14.34 7.96
N GLU A 73 27.72 14.65 7.83
CA GLU A 73 27.18 16.00 7.92
C GLU A 73 25.81 16.03 8.60
N ILE A 74 25.52 17.09 9.36
CA ILE A 74 24.17 17.34 9.89
C ILE A 74 23.36 18.03 8.77
N PRO A 75 22.24 17.45 8.32
CA PRO A 75 21.40 18.08 7.30
C PRO A 75 20.82 19.39 7.83
N ARG A 76 20.85 20.42 6.98
CA ARG A 76 20.16 21.69 7.25
C ARG A 76 18.65 21.46 7.44
N PRO A 77 17.98 22.13 8.41
CA PRO A 77 16.55 21.95 8.65
C PRO A 77 15.67 22.11 7.40
N GLU A 78 16.03 23.04 6.51
CA GLU A 78 15.30 23.30 5.27
C GLU A 78 15.32 22.09 4.32
N ARG A 79 16.44 21.34 4.29
CA ARG A 79 16.54 20.09 3.49
C ARG A 79 15.63 19.01 4.04
N VAL A 80 15.50 18.93 5.37
CA VAL A 80 14.61 17.96 6.02
C VAL A 80 13.15 18.33 5.78
N SER A 81 12.80 19.62 5.89
CA SER A 81 11.46 20.10 5.56
C SER A 81 11.09 19.76 4.12
N ALA A 82 11.98 20.08 3.17
CA ALA A 82 11.76 19.78 1.76
C ALA A 82 11.58 18.26 1.51
N ALA A 83 12.33 17.41 2.22
CA ALA A 83 12.18 15.96 2.12
C ALA A 83 10.82 15.47 2.67
N LEU A 84 10.35 16.03 3.79
CA LEU A 84 9.02 15.73 4.34
C LEU A 84 7.91 16.16 3.38
N GLU A 85 8.00 17.37 2.82
CA GLU A 85 7.07 17.90 1.83
C GLU A 85 7.04 17.06 0.54
N LEU A 86 8.21 16.60 0.08
CA LEU A 86 8.32 15.68 -1.05
C LEU A 86 7.60 14.36 -0.76
N CYS A 87 7.79 13.80 0.44
CA CYS A 87 7.13 12.57 0.84
C CYS A 87 5.60 12.73 0.92
N GLU A 88 5.10 13.88 1.40
CA GLU A 88 3.68 14.21 1.40
C GLU A 88 3.13 14.39 -0.02
N ARG A 89 3.83 15.13 -0.88
CA ARG A 89 3.44 15.31 -2.30
C ARG A 89 3.32 13.97 -3.00
N LEU A 90 4.33 13.11 -2.83
CA LEU A 90 4.35 11.74 -3.35
C LEU A 90 3.11 10.94 -2.88
N ARG A 91 2.76 11.00 -1.60
CA ARG A 91 1.55 10.34 -1.08
C ARG A 91 0.27 10.91 -1.67
N ARG A 92 0.15 12.24 -1.80
CA ARG A 92 -1.01 12.89 -2.45
C ARG A 92 -1.18 12.42 -3.90
N LEU A 93 -0.09 12.33 -4.66
CA LEU A 93 -0.14 11.86 -6.05
C LEU A 93 -0.53 10.39 -6.15
N ALA A 94 0.03 9.54 -5.28
CA ALA A 94 -0.35 8.13 -5.22
C ALA A 94 -1.83 7.93 -4.85
N LEU A 95 -2.39 8.75 -3.96
CA LEU A 95 -3.82 8.73 -3.65
C LEU A 95 -4.68 9.22 -4.84
N LYS A 96 -4.22 10.21 -5.61
CA LYS A 96 -4.90 10.61 -6.87
C LYS A 96 -4.87 9.50 -7.92
N LEU A 97 -3.79 8.72 -8.00
CA LEU A 97 -3.74 7.53 -8.84
C LEU A 97 -4.76 6.49 -8.37
N ASP A 98 -4.85 6.27 -7.06
CA ASP A 98 -5.81 5.33 -6.47
C ASP A 98 -7.28 5.73 -6.73
N GLU A 99 -7.58 7.02 -6.73
CA GLU A 99 -8.91 7.53 -7.14
C GLU A 99 -9.28 7.10 -8.56
N LEU A 100 -8.31 6.94 -9.45
CA LEU A 100 -8.53 6.49 -10.83
C LEU A 100 -8.67 4.97 -10.97
N ARG A 101 -8.36 4.19 -9.92
CA ARG A 101 -8.29 2.74 -9.96
C ARG A 101 -9.50 2.04 -10.57
N PRO A 102 -10.76 2.43 -10.30
CA PRO A 102 -11.92 1.75 -10.88
C PRO A 102 -11.92 1.72 -12.42
N TRP A 103 -11.28 2.69 -13.06
CA TRP A 103 -11.26 2.86 -14.51
C TRP A 103 -9.95 2.46 -15.17
N LEU A 104 -9.02 1.88 -14.41
CA LEU A 104 -7.70 1.49 -14.90
C LEU A 104 -7.47 0.00 -14.69
N PRO A 105 -6.63 -0.65 -15.52
CA PRO A 105 -6.13 -1.99 -15.26
C PRO A 105 -5.55 -2.12 -13.85
N SER A 106 -6.01 -3.12 -13.10
CA SER A 106 -5.66 -3.36 -11.70
C SER A 106 -4.15 -3.53 -11.54
N HIS A 107 -3.54 -4.26 -12.48
CA HIS A 107 -2.10 -4.48 -12.52
C HIS A 107 -1.32 -3.18 -12.76
N LEU A 108 -1.86 -2.26 -13.58
CA LEU A 108 -1.22 -1.00 -13.90
C LEU A 108 -1.13 -0.13 -12.65
N VAL A 109 -2.23 0.04 -11.92
CA VAL A 109 -2.24 0.83 -10.68
C VAL A 109 -1.27 0.23 -9.66
N ALA A 110 -1.28 -1.10 -9.48
CA ALA A 110 -0.37 -1.78 -8.57
C ALA A 110 1.11 -1.57 -8.96
N ALA A 111 1.45 -1.69 -10.25
CA ALA A 111 2.80 -1.46 -10.75
C ALA A 111 3.25 -0.02 -10.52
N LEU A 112 2.41 0.97 -10.82
CA LEU A 112 2.73 2.38 -10.63
C LEU A 112 2.97 2.71 -9.14
N LEU A 113 2.13 2.18 -8.24
CA LEU A 113 2.36 2.34 -6.80
C LEU A 113 3.66 1.65 -6.36
N ARG A 114 3.93 0.43 -6.83
CA ARG A 114 5.17 -0.31 -6.50
C ARG A 114 6.42 0.44 -6.97
N ALA A 115 6.39 1.07 -8.15
CA ALA A 115 7.49 1.89 -8.66
C ALA A 115 7.90 3.01 -7.69
N GLY A 116 6.95 3.60 -6.97
CA GLY A 116 7.21 4.65 -5.99
C GLY A 116 7.96 4.19 -4.74
N GLN A 117 8.11 2.87 -4.54
CA GLN A 117 8.93 2.30 -3.46
C GLN A 117 10.34 1.91 -3.95
N LEU A 118 10.58 1.91 -5.26
CA LEU A 118 11.83 1.48 -5.88
C LEU A 118 12.65 2.66 -6.45
N LEU A 119 11.96 3.68 -6.97
CA LEU A 119 12.60 4.84 -7.60
C LEU A 119 13.03 5.91 -6.58
N PRO A 120 14.04 6.74 -6.91
CA PRO A 120 14.24 8.02 -6.23
C PRO A 120 12.94 8.83 -6.20
N ARG A 121 12.65 9.44 -5.05
CA ARG A 121 11.34 10.06 -4.78
C ARG A 121 11.02 11.21 -5.75
N GLU A 122 12.03 12.00 -6.09
CA GLU A 122 11.93 13.13 -7.03
C GLU A 122 11.60 12.64 -8.45
N GLU A 123 12.25 11.57 -8.88
CA GLU A 123 12.01 10.94 -10.16
C GLU A 123 10.59 10.35 -10.24
N TYR A 124 10.19 9.61 -9.21
CA TYR A 124 8.84 9.06 -9.12
C TYR A 124 7.76 10.14 -9.16
N VAL A 125 7.91 11.22 -8.38
CA VAL A 125 6.95 12.34 -8.35
C VAL A 125 6.79 12.96 -9.74
N THR A 126 7.90 13.23 -10.42
CA THR A 126 7.90 13.82 -11.75
C THR A 126 7.18 12.91 -12.75
N ARG A 127 7.57 11.62 -12.80
CA ARG A 127 6.98 10.64 -13.72
C ARG A 127 5.50 10.38 -13.41
N LEU A 128 5.11 10.32 -12.13
CA LEU A 128 3.72 10.08 -11.76
C LEU A 128 2.82 11.27 -12.11
N GLU A 129 3.31 12.51 -12.00
CA GLU A 129 2.56 13.70 -12.44
C GLU A 129 2.27 13.65 -13.94
N GLU A 130 3.29 13.36 -14.76
CA GLU A 130 3.13 13.18 -16.20
C GLU A 130 2.19 12.01 -16.56
N ALA A 131 2.32 10.89 -15.83
CA ALA A 131 1.47 9.72 -16.01
C ALA A 131 0.00 10.05 -15.68
N LEU A 132 -0.27 10.76 -14.58
CA LEU A 132 -1.64 11.15 -14.18
C LEU A 132 -2.33 12.02 -15.22
N THR A 133 -1.60 12.93 -15.89
CA THR A 133 -2.15 13.73 -16.99
C THR A 133 -2.65 12.82 -18.12
N SER A 134 -1.90 11.77 -18.45
CA SER A 134 -2.25 10.83 -19.51
C SER A 134 -3.36 9.85 -19.10
N LEU A 135 -3.34 9.36 -17.86
CA LEU A 135 -4.30 8.39 -17.33
C LEU A 135 -5.70 8.97 -17.14
N THR A 136 -5.80 10.25 -16.79
CA THR A 136 -7.10 10.93 -16.62
C THR A 136 -7.91 10.93 -17.93
N ALA A 137 -7.25 10.91 -19.08
CA ALA A 137 -7.88 10.82 -20.40
C ALA A 137 -8.24 9.39 -20.84
N ARG A 138 -7.73 8.36 -20.14
CA ARG A 138 -7.83 6.93 -20.51
C ARG A 138 -8.69 6.14 -19.52
N LYS A 139 -9.87 6.65 -19.20
CA LYS A 139 -10.83 5.87 -18.39
C LYS A 139 -11.39 4.73 -19.24
N GLU A 140 -11.16 3.50 -18.81
CA GLU A 140 -11.84 2.35 -19.39
C GLU A 140 -13.28 2.29 -18.90
N GLU A 141 -14.21 1.95 -19.79
CA GLU A 141 -15.57 1.60 -19.38
C GLU A 141 -15.55 0.34 -18.52
N ASP A 142 -16.35 0.35 -17.46
CA ASP A 142 -16.55 -0.82 -16.61
C ASP A 142 -17.37 -1.86 -17.38
N ALA A 143 -16.70 -2.90 -17.88
CA ALA A 143 -17.30 -4.03 -18.60
C ALA A 143 -18.14 -4.95 -17.69
N GLY A 144 -18.76 -4.43 -16.63
CA GLY A 144 -19.51 -5.19 -15.63
C GLY A 144 -18.63 -6.12 -14.81
N ARG A 145 -17.37 -5.74 -14.54
CA ARG A 145 -16.42 -6.57 -13.79
C ARG A 145 -16.83 -6.69 -12.32
N ILE A 146 -16.45 -7.77 -11.66
CA ILE A 146 -16.71 -7.97 -10.24
C ILE A 146 -15.69 -7.19 -9.41
N GLY A 147 -16.16 -6.17 -8.72
CA GLY A 147 -15.33 -5.32 -7.86
C GLY A 147 -14.87 -6.03 -6.59
N VAL A 148 -13.56 -6.13 -6.39
CA VAL A 148 -12.96 -6.74 -5.19
C VAL A 148 -12.01 -5.80 -4.45
N LEU A 149 -11.94 -5.97 -3.13
CA LEU A 149 -10.88 -5.44 -2.28
C LEU A 149 -9.74 -6.47 -2.20
N LEU A 150 -8.49 -6.03 -2.34
CA LEU A 150 -7.31 -6.88 -2.14
C LEU A 150 -6.55 -6.46 -0.89
N SER A 151 -6.40 -7.32 0.12
CA SER A 151 -5.59 -7.03 1.31
C SER A 151 -4.50 -8.08 1.47
N GLY A 152 -3.30 -7.68 1.89
CA GLY A 152 -2.20 -8.62 2.05
C GLY A 152 -0.85 -8.00 2.40
N PRO A 153 0.22 -8.82 2.30
CA PRO A 153 1.60 -8.40 2.55
C PRO A 153 2.19 -7.66 1.33
N VAL A 154 3.49 -7.79 1.11
CA VAL A 154 4.20 -7.34 -0.10
C VAL A 154 3.78 -8.21 -1.28
N LEU A 155 3.43 -7.55 -2.40
CA LEU A 155 3.19 -8.19 -3.70
C LEU A 155 4.18 -7.63 -4.72
N GLU A 156 5.14 -8.46 -5.12
CA GLU A 156 6.31 -8.12 -5.92
C GLU A 156 6.03 -8.18 -7.43
N LYS A 157 4.96 -8.88 -7.83
CA LYS A 157 4.62 -9.18 -9.22
C LYS A 157 3.17 -8.84 -9.51
N ASP A 158 2.89 -8.63 -10.79
CA ASP A 158 1.58 -8.20 -11.28
C ASP A 158 0.65 -9.37 -11.61
N GLY A 159 1.17 -10.61 -11.60
CA GLY A 159 0.45 -11.81 -12.03
C GLY A 159 -0.88 -12.03 -11.31
N LEU A 160 -0.95 -11.76 -10.00
CA LEU A 160 -2.21 -11.88 -9.26
C LEU A 160 -3.27 -10.89 -9.78
N TYR A 161 -2.89 -9.64 -10.02
CA TYR A 161 -3.80 -8.61 -10.52
C TYR A 161 -4.28 -8.93 -11.94
N LEU A 162 -3.38 -9.40 -12.81
CA LEU A 162 -3.71 -9.86 -14.15
C LEU A 162 -4.70 -11.03 -14.11
N MET A 163 -4.43 -12.05 -13.29
CA MET A 163 -5.29 -13.21 -13.14
C MET A 163 -6.69 -12.85 -12.63
N ILE A 164 -6.80 -11.90 -11.68
CA ILE A 164 -8.10 -11.40 -11.21
C ILE A 164 -8.88 -10.78 -12.38
N GLU A 165 -8.24 -9.99 -13.23
CA GLU A 165 -8.92 -9.34 -14.36
C GLU A 165 -9.29 -10.30 -15.48
N GLU A 166 -8.42 -11.25 -15.81
CA GLU A 166 -8.70 -12.32 -16.78
C GLU A 166 -9.93 -13.15 -16.39
N LEU A 167 -10.17 -13.31 -15.09
CA LEU A 167 -11.31 -14.03 -14.54
C LEU A 167 -12.54 -13.14 -14.33
N GLY A 168 -12.55 -11.91 -14.86
CA GLY A 168 -13.69 -11.01 -14.83
C GLY A 168 -13.80 -10.14 -13.56
N GLY A 169 -12.77 -10.11 -12.71
CA GLY A 169 -12.69 -9.22 -11.55
C GLY A 169 -12.06 -7.87 -11.85
N ARG A 170 -12.19 -6.91 -10.93
CA ARG A 170 -11.46 -5.64 -10.90
C ARG A 170 -11.09 -5.32 -9.45
N VAL A 171 -9.84 -4.97 -9.18
CA VAL A 171 -9.43 -4.50 -7.85
C VAL A 171 -9.85 -3.05 -7.69
N LEU A 172 -10.88 -2.79 -6.88
CA LEU A 172 -11.42 -1.44 -6.64
C LEU A 172 -10.77 -0.72 -5.48
N ALA A 173 -10.15 -1.46 -4.57
CA ALA A 173 -9.31 -0.95 -3.50
C ALA A 173 -8.27 -1.99 -3.10
N ASP A 174 -7.16 -1.54 -2.53
CA ASP A 174 -6.19 -2.43 -1.91
C ASP A 174 -5.81 -1.97 -0.49
N ASP A 175 -5.29 -2.91 0.30
CA ASP A 175 -4.58 -2.70 1.57
C ASP A 175 -3.37 -3.64 1.59
N THR A 176 -2.34 -3.31 0.82
CA THR A 176 -1.10 -4.09 0.72
C THR A 176 0.14 -3.29 1.13
N CYS A 177 1.24 -3.95 1.46
CA CYS A 177 2.49 -3.27 1.81
C CYS A 177 3.08 -2.48 0.62
N THR A 178 2.87 -2.97 -0.60
CA THR A 178 3.36 -2.35 -1.86
C THR A 178 2.34 -1.42 -2.51
N GLY A 179 1.12 -1.33 -1.97
CA GLY A 179 0.04 -0.50 -2.50
C GLY A 179 -0.38 0.63 -1.56
N THR A 180 -1.67 0.92 -1.51
CA THR A 180 -2.22 2.17 -0.91
C THR A 180 -1.92 2.34 0.57
N ARG A 181 -1.73 1.25 1.34
CA ARG A 181 -1.39 1.33 2.78
C ARG A 181 -0.14 2.17 3.00
N HIS A 182 0.87 2.02 2.13
CA HIS A 182 2.10 2.81 2.18
C HIS A 182 1.84 4.30 1.92
N TYR A 183 0.90 4.61 1.04
CA TYR A 183 0.61 5.97 0.58
C TYR A 183 -0.50 6.67 1.35
N ALA A 184 -1.14 5.99 2.30
CA ALA A 184 -2.18 6.54 3.14
C ALA A 184 -1.72 7.83 3.85
N GLN A 185 -2.68 8.72 4.11
CA GLN A 185 -2.46 10.02 4.73
C GLN A 185 -1.55 10.94 3.90
N GLY A 186 -2.12 11.53 2.85
CA GLY A 186 -1.42 12.43 1.92
C GLY A 186 -0.79 13.67 2.56
N THR A 187 -1.30 14.09 3.72
CA THR A 187 -0.77 15.21 4.51
C THR A 187 -0.66 14.80 5.96
N VAL A 188 0.40 15.26 6.64
CA VAL A 188 0.57 15.10 8.07
C VAL A 188 0.43 16.49 8.71
N PRO A 189 -0.41 16.66 9.75
CA PRO A 189 -0.50 17.93 10.45
C PRO A 189 0.87 18.42 10.92
N GLU A 190 1.05 19.73 10.99
CA GLU A 190 2.24 20.30 11.62
C GLU A 190 2.22 19.98 13.11
N GLU A 191 3.29 19.37 13.61
CA GLU A 191 3.42 18.93 15.00
C GLU A 191 4.24 19.94 15.79
N VAL A 192 3.69 20.43 16.90
CA VAL A 192 4.34 21.44 17.76
C VAL A 192 5.23 20.78 18.84
N ARG A 193 5.24 19.44 18.92
CA ARG A 193 6.03 18.69 19.91
C ARG A 193 7.50 18.62 19.50
N GLY A 194 8.39 18.94 20.44
CA GLY A 194 9.85 18.93 20.23
C GLY A 194 10.48 20.29 20.54
N ALA A 195 11.56 20.27 21.31
CA ALA A 195 12.31 21.46 21.70
C ALA A 195 13.08 22.06 20.51
N THR A 196 13.55 21.22 19.58
CA THR A 196 14.31 21.65 18.39
C THR A 196 13.48 21.56 17.10
N ALA A 197 13.92 22.25 16.04
CA ALA A 197 13.30 22.14 14.72
C ALA A 197 13.31 20.71 14.18
N VAL A 198 14.43 19.98 14.38
CA VAL A 198 14.57 18.58 13.99
C VAL A 198 13.60 17.69 14.76
N GLU A 199 13.45 17.90 16.07
CA GLU A 199 12.50 17.11 16.86
C GLU A 199 11.03 17.32 16.44
N ARG A 200 10.65 18.54 16.05
CA ARG A 200 9.32 18.81 15.46
C ARG A 200 9.13 18.07 14.14
N MET A 201 10.17 18.02 13.30
CA MET A 201 10.17 17.26 12.05
C MET A 201 10.06 15.75 12.29
N LEU A 202 10.82 15.19 13.24
CA LEU A 202 10.72 13.78 13.63
C LEU A 202 9.33 13.46 14.21
N SER A 203 8.74 14.37 14.98
CA SER A 203 7.39 14.21 15.53
C SER A 203 6.32 14.08 14.44
N ARG A 204 6.50 14.71 13.27
CA ARG A 204 5.62 14.48 12.10
C ARG A 204 5.75 13.05 11.57
N VAL A 205 6.95 12.48 11.54
CA VAL A 205 7.17 11.07 11.15
C VAL A 205 6.50 10.13 12.15
N VAL A 206 6.62 10.42 13.45
CA VAL A 206 5.93 9.69 14.53
C VAL A 206 4.42 9.73 14.33
N HIS A 207 3.85 10.93 14.16
CA HIS A 207 2.42 11.11 13.97
C HIS A 207 1.91 10.20 12.84
N ARG A 208 2.53 10.32 11.67
CA ARG A 208 2.14 9.52 10.50
C ARG A 208 2.17 8.02 10.79
N HIS A 209 3.24 7.53 11.40
CA HIS A 209 3.39 6.10 11.70
C HIS A 209 2.30 5.60 12.66
N LEU A 210 1.96 6.41 13.68
CA LEU A 210 0.96 6.05 14.66
C LEU A 210 -0.47 6.12 14.12
N THR A 211 -0.73 6.91 13.08
CA THR A 211 -2.09 7.17 12.57
C THR A 211 -2.42 6.47 11.26
N MET A 212 -1.44 6.05 10.48
CA MET A 212 -1.68 5.34 9.22
C MET A 212 -2.44 4.01 9.43
N PRO A 213 -3.08 3.45 8.38
CA PRO A 213 -3.68 2.12 8.46
C PRO A 213 -2.67 1.09 8.95
N ILE A 214 -3.08 0.27 9.92
CA ILE A 214 -2.14 -0.56 10.66
C ILE A 214 -1.77 -1.81 9.86
N CYS A 215 -0.48 -2.17 9.84
CA CYS A 215 -0.02 -3.49 9.42
C CYS A 215 -0.42 -4.54 10.47
N PRO A 216 -0.73 -5.80 10.11
CA PRO A 216 -1.03 -6.84 11.11
C PRO A 216 0.13 -7.14 12.07
N CYS A 217 1.35 -6.69 11.77
CA CYS A 217 2.48 -6.73 12.70
C CYS A 217 2.43 -5.64 13.79
N ARG A 218 1.36 -4.82 13.84
CA ARG A 218 1.17 -3.73 14.80
C ARG A 218 -0.23 -3.83 15.40
N HIS A 219 -0.40 -3.29 16.59
CA HIS A 219 -1.65 -3.35 17.32
C HIS A 219 -2.07 -1.97 17.82
N ARG A 220 -3.32 -1.59 17.52
CA ARG A 220 -3.98 -0.41 18.09
C ARG A 220 -5.16 -0.82 18.98
N ARG A 221 -6.00 -1.71 18.44
CA ARG A 221 -7.08 -2.45 19.12
C ARG A 221 -7.44 -3.67 18.28
N LEU A 222 -8.14 -4.64 18.88
CA LEU A 222 -8.50 -5.92 18.25
C LEU A 222 -9.25 -5.77 16.91
N GLN A 223 -10.23 -4.86 16.85
CA GLN A 223 -11.12 -4.71 15.70
C GLN A 223 -10.62 -3.68 14.66
N GLU A 224 -9.44 -3.08 14.86
CA GLU A 224 -8.99 -1.93 14.05
C GLU A 224 -8.91 -2.25 12.54
N ARG A 225 -8.29 -3.38 12.18
CA ARG A 225 -8.13 -3.76 10.77
C ARG A 225 -9.46 -4.17 10.13
N VAL A 226 -10.32 -4.86 10.88
CA VAL A 226 -11.65 -5.24 10.38
C VAL A 226 -12.46 -4.00 10.05
N ASP A 227 -12.57 -3.04 10.97
CA ASP A 227 -13.32 -1.80 10.74
C ASP A 227 -12.72 -0.99 9.58
N TYR A 228 -11.39 -0.97 9.46
CA TYR A 228 -10.71 -0.29 8.36
C TYR A 228 -11.04 -0.93 7.00
N LEU A 229 -10.92 -2.25 6.86
CA LEU A 229 -11.19 -2.93 5.60
C LEU A 229 -12.68 -2.94 5.24
N GLN A 230 -13.57 -3.00 6.23
CA GLN A 230 -15.01 -2.82 6.03
C GLN A 230 -15.33 -1.46 5.44
N LYS A 231 -14.79 -0.37 6.03
CA LYS A 231 -14.96 1.00 5.51
C LYS A 231 -14.35 1.14 4.11
N LEU A 232 -13.20 0.52 3.88
CA LEU A 232 -12.52 0.56 2.58
C LEU A 232 -13.32 -0.17 1.50
N ALA A 233 -13.83 -1.37 1.80
CA ALA A 233 -14.68 -2.14 0.89
C ALA A 233 -15.98 -1.39 0.56
N ALA A 234 -16.65 -0.84 1.58
CA ALA A 234 -17.87 -0.06 1.41
C ALA A 234 -17.64 1.20 0.57
N LYS A 235 -16.57 1.96 0.85
CA LYS A 235 -16.19 3.15 0.07
C LYS A 235 -15.91 2.81 -1.40
N ALA A 236 -15.26 1.69 -1.65
CA ALA A 236 -14.90 1.24 -2.99
C ALA A 236 -16.07 0.58 -3.74
N GLY A 237 -17.16 0.20 -3.06
CA GLY A 237 -18.24 -0.59 -3.64
C GLY A 237 -17.81 -2.03 -3.97
N ALA A 238 -16.83 -2.58 -3.25
CA ALA A 238 -16.35 -3.94 -3.46
C ALA A 238 -17.37 -4.96 -2.94
N SER A 239 -17.78 -5.91 -3.78
CA SER A 239 -18.70 -7.01 -3.41
C SER A 239 -17.96 -8.24 -2.88
N GLY A 240 -16.66 -8.34 -3.15
CA GLY A 240 -15.79 -9.37 -2.63
C GLY A 240 -14.51 -8.82 -2.02
N ALA A 241 -13.85 -9.63 -1.20
CA ALA A 241 -12.51 -9.36 -0.70
C ALA A 241 -11.61 -10.58 -0.89
N ILE A 242 -10.37 -10.34 -1.29
CA ILE A 242 -9.31 -11.34 -1.40
C ILE A 242 -8.26 -11.00 -0.35
N LEU A 243 -8.14 -11.84 0.67
CA LEU A 243 -7.14 -11.74 1.72
C LEU A 243 -5.96 -12.64 1.33
N VAL A 244 -4.87 -12.02 0.89
CA VAL A 244 -3.65 -12.72 0.51
C VAL A 244 -2.81 -13.00 1.76
N VAL A 245 -2.47 -14.27 1.95
CA VAL A 245 -1.55 -14.73 2.99
C VAL A 245 -0.33 -15.32 2.31
N ARG A 246 0.86 -14.82 2.63
CA ARG A 246 2.11 -15.48 2.21
C ARG A 246 2.34 -16.68 3.11
N LYS A 247 2.78 -17.80 2.54
CA LYS A 247 3.20 -18.97 3.32
C LYS A 247 4.24 -18.52 4.36
N PHE A 248 4.03 -18.93 5.62
CA PHE A 248 4.83 -18.50 6.78
C PHE A 248 4.77 -17.00 7.13
N CYS A 249 3.70 -16.30 6.74
CA CYS A 249 3.42 -14.96 7.25
C CYS A 249 2.36 -15.03 8.35
N GLU A 250 2.78 -15.37 9.57
CA GLU A 250 1.89 -15.53 10.72
C GLU A 250 1.03 -14.28 10.98
N PRO A 251 1.55 -13.04 10.93
CA PRO A 251 0.72 -11.86 11.19
C PRO A 251 -0.48 -11.76 10.26
N HIS A 252 -0.30 -12.01 8.95
CA HIS A 252 -1.41 -12.00 7.99
C HIS A 252 -2.31 -13.24 8.15
N ALA A 253 -1.75 -14.40 8.48
CA ALA A 253 -2.54 -15.61 8.71
C ALA A 253 -3.47 -15.50 9.93
N PHE A 254 -2.96 -14.96 11.05
CA PHE A 254 -3.75 -14.70 12.26
C PHE A 254 -4.85 -13.67 12.00
N ASP A 255 -4.54 -12.63 11.23
CA ASP A 255 -5.46 -11.54 10.94
C ASP A 255 -6.53 -11.91 9.90
N ALA A 256 -6.24 -12.87 9.00
CA ALA A 256 -7.17 -13.31 7.96
C ALA A 256 -8.50 -13.87 8.52
N VAL A 257 -8.47 -14.54 9.69
CA VAL A 257 -9.66 -15.13 10.31
C VAL A 257 -10.69 -14.07 10.76
N PRO A 258 -10.35 -13.12 11.67
CA PRO A 258 -11.29 -12.08 12.06
C PRO A 258 -11.67 -11.15 10.89
N LEU A 259 -10.74 -10.87 9.97
CA LEU A 259 -11.04 -10.11 8.76
C LEU A 259 -12.10 -10.77 7.88
N ALA A 260 -11.91 -12.06 7.55
CA ALA A 260 -12.88 -12.80 6.75
C ALA A 260 -14.24 -12.87 7.41
N LYS A 261 -14.30 -13.09 8.73
CA LYS A 261 -15.55 -13.08 9.48
C LYS A 261 -16.25 -11.72 9.38
N GLY A 262 -15.57 -10.64 9.74
CA GLY A 262 -16.18 -9.30 9.77
C GLY A 262 -16.58 -8.78 8.39
N LEU A 263 -15.81 -9.07 7.34
CA LEU A 263 -16.18 -8.69 5.97
C LEU A 263 -17.41 -9.47 5.48
N ASN A 264 -17.48 -10.78 5.74
CA ASN A 264 -18.65 -11.59 5.39
C ASN A 264 -19.92 -11.15 6.14
N GLU A 265 -19.80 -10.75 7.42
CA GLU A 265 -20.92 -10.22 8.22
C GLU A 265 -21.51 -8.92 7.62
N GLN A 266 -20.73 -8.16 6.86
CA GLN A 266 -21.19 -6.98 6.11
C GLN A 266 -21.58 -7.29 4.66
N GLY A 267 -21.67 -8.56 4.29
CA GLY A 267 -22.05 -8.98 2.94
C GLY A 267 -20.92 -8.94 1.91
N VAL A 268 -19.67 -8.64 2.31
CA VAL A 268 -18.50 -8.70 1.42
C VAL A 268 -17.95 -10.12 1.44
N LYS A 269 -18.25 -10.91 0.40
CA LYS A 269 -17.81 -12.31 0.33
C LYS A 269 -16.29 -12.36 0.34
N THR A 270 -15.68 -13.15 1.21
CA THR A 270 -14.22 -13.14 1.38
C THR A 270 -13.56 -14.46 0.98
N LEU A 271 -12.48 -14.38 0.21
CA LEU A 271 -11.56 -15.48 -0.11
C LEU A 271 -10.23 -15.25 0.63
N VAL A 272 -9.78 -16.23 1.41
CA VAL A 272 -8.40 -16.26 1.93
C VAL A 272 -7.53 -17.04 0.94
N LEU A 273 -6.63 -16.37 0.24
CA LEU A 273 -5.76 -16.94 -0.77
C LEU A 273 -4.33 -17.04 -0.23
N GLU A 274 -3.82 -18.25 -0.05
CA GLU A 274 -2.43 -18.47 0.33
C GLU A 274 -1.54 -18.48 -0.91
N LEU A 275 -0.38 -17.81 -0.86
CA LEU A 275 0.64 -17.80 -1.91
C LEU A 275 1.98 -18.29 -1.36
N GLU A 276 2.56 -19.31 -2.00
CA GLU A 276 3.89 -19.84 -1.64
C GLU A 276 5.04 -18.99 -2.19
N GLY A 277 4.92 -18.52 -3.43
CA GLY A 277 5.95 -17.73 -4.12
C GLY A 277 5.36 -16.47 -4.75
N PRO A 278 6.20 -15.61 -5.36
CA PRO A 278 5.75 -14.37 -5.97
C PRO A 278 4.82 -14.59 -7.17
N GLU A 279 4.95 -15.73 -7.85
CA GLU A 279 4.13 -16.11 -8.99
C GLU A 279 2.83 -16.80 -8.56
N VAL A 280 1.76 -16.58 -9.33
CA VAL A 280 0.47 -17.26 -9.19
C VAL A 280 0.36 -18.38 -10.22
N GLY A 281 -0.25 -19.50 -9.84
CA GLY A 281 -0.37 -20.69 -10.68
C GLY A 281 -1.80 -21.19 -10.84
N GLY A 282 -1.92 -22.46 -11.25
CA GLY A 282 -3.22 -23.08 -11.54
C GLY A 282 -4.11 -23.24 -10.31
N GLN A 283 -3.54 -23.46 -9.12
CA GLN A 283 -4.32 -23.61 -7.90
C GLN A 283 -5.00 -22.29 -7.52
N GLU A 284 -4.25 -21.19 -7.57
CA GLU A 284 -4.76 -19.84 -7.33
C GLU A 284 -5.84 -19.48 -8.35
N ARG A 285 -5.60 -19.78 -9.64
CA ARG A 285 -6.56 -19.53 -10.71
C ARG A 285 -7.90 -20.20 -10.45
N THR A 286 -7.91 -21.50 -10.15
CA THR A 286 -9.16 -22.25 -9.91
C THR A 286 -9.94 -21.69 -8.72
N ARG A 287 -9.24 -21.32 -7.64
CA ARG A 287 -9.88 -20.75 -6.43
C ARG A 287 -10.45 -19.35 -6.69
N LEU A 288 -9.70 -18.51 -7.41
CA LEU A 288 -10.15 -17.18 -7.81
C LEU A 288 -11.34 -17.25 -8.76
N GLN A 289 -11.31 -18.17 -9.73
CA GLN A 289 -12.40 -18.37 -10.68
C GLN A 289 -13.69 -18.73 -9.95
N ALA A 290 -13.67 -19.79 -9.13
CA ALA A 290 -14.85 -20.21 -8.36
C ALA A 290 -15.37 -19.09 -7.44
N PHE A 291 -14.46 -18.30 -6.85
CA PHE A 291 -14.83 -17.16 -6.03
C PHE A 291 -15.53 -16.05 -6.83
N LEU A 292 -14.97 -15.65 -7.97
CA LEU A 292 -15.54 -14.59 -8.81
C LEU A 292 -16.86 -15.01 -9.48
N GLU A 293 -16.96 -16.24 -9.96
CA GLU A 293 -18.20 -16.81 -10.51
C GLU A 293 -19.32 -16.76 -9.46
N SER A 294 -19.02 -17.17 -8.23
CA SER A 294 -20.01 -17.14 -7.15
C SER A 294 -20.44 -15.73 -6.71
N LEU A 295 -19.64 -14.70 -6.98
CA LEU A 295 -20.00 -13.30 -6.79
C LEU A 295 -20.89 -12.80 -7.93
N ALA A 296 -20.58 -13.20 -9.16
CA ALA A 296 -21.40 -12.89 -10.33
C ALA A 296 -22.81 -13.48 -10.20
N GLU A 297 -22.93 -14.75 -9.80
CA GLU A 297 -24.23 -15.40 -9.55
C GLU A 297 -25.06 -14.65 -8.50
N ARG A 298 -24.43 -14.22 -7.40
CA ARG A 298 -25.10 -13.43 -6.35
C ARG A 298 -25.58 -12.08 -6.90
N ARG A 299 -24.78 -11.42 -7.72
CA ARG A 299 -25.14 -10.15 -8.36
C ARG A 299 -26.34 -10.33 -9.27
N ASP A 300 -26.38 -11.40 -10.07
CA ASP A 300 -27.48 -11.67 -11.00
C ASP A 300 -28.78 -12.03 -10.26
N GLN A 301 -28.68 -12.76 -9.14
CA GLN A 301 -29.83 -13.07 -8.27
C GLN A 301 -30.41 -11.83 -7.57
N HIS A 302 -29.58 -10.87 -7.16
CA HIS A 302 -30.02 -9.63 -6.48
C HIS A 302 -30.29 -8.46 -7.45
N GLY A 303 -29.83 -8.58 -8.71
CA GLY A 303 -30.10 -7.64 -9.81
C GLY A 303 -31.57 -7.63 -10.26
N GLY A 304 -32.38 -8.58 -9.78
CA GLY A 304 -33.85 -8.56 -9.87
C GLY A 304 -34.56 -7.65 -8.86
N GLY A 305 -33.84 -6.99 -7.95
CA GLY A 305 -34.40 -5.96 -7.08
C GLY A 305 -33.96 -6.05 -5.63
N GLN A 306 -32.73 -5.63 -5.31
CA GLN A 306 -32.43 -4.96 -4.04
C GLN A 306 -31.09 -4.23 -4.14
N LYS A 307 -31.12 -2.90 -4.11
CA LYS A 307 -29.93 -2.10 -3.84
C LYS A 307 -29.45 -2.45 -2.43
N LEU A 308 -28.15 -2.71 -2.27
CA LEU A 308 -27.49 -2.77 -0.96
C LEU A 308 -27.95 -1.57 -0.12
N PRO A 309 -28.34 -1.77 1.16
CA PRO A 309 -28.74 -0.66 2.00
C PRO A 309 -27.55 0.29 2.14
N ALA A 310 -27.77 1.56 1.78
CA ALA A 310 -26.82 2.61 2.09
C ALA A 310 -26.56 2.57 3.60
N ALA A 311 -25.30 2.44 3.99
CA ALA A 311 -24.88 2.58 5.37
C ALA A 311 -25.37 3.95 5.89
N GLN A 312 -26.19 3.92 6.95
CA GLN A 312 -26.59 5.10 7.70
C GLN A 312 -25.45 5.53 8.63
#